data_AF-A0A3C7W363-F1
#
_entry.id   AF-A0A3C7W363-F1
#
_cell.length_a   1.000
_cell.length_b   1.000
_cell.length_c   1.000
_cell.angle_alpha   90.00
_cell.angle_beta   90.00
_cell.angle_gamma   90.00
#
_symmetry.space_group_name_H-M   'P 1'
#
loop_
_entity.id
_entity.type
_entity.pdbx_description
1 polymer ?
#
loop_
_entity_poly.entity_id
_entity_poly.type
_entity_poly.pdbx_seq_one_letter_code
_entity_poly.pdbx_strand_id
1 'polypeptide(L)'
;LVQVAAGLDSMVLGEPQIFGQLKSAYAVASEAGTVGGEFGRLFPRVFSIAKKVRTDTAIGENPVSVAYAAVDLAGHIFADLSDCNALLVGAGETIELVTRHLIEAGVNNITIANRTLDRARELARKFGAEAILLSDIPAQLPKADIVISSTA
;
A
#
# COMPACT_ATOMS: atom_id res chain seq x y z
N LEU A 1 -20.13 -8.82 1.13
CA LEU A 1 -19.31 -8.65 2.35
C LEU A 1 -18.18 -9.67 2.46
N VAL A 2 -18.43 -10.99 2.40
CA VAL A 2 -17.37 -12.00 2.47
C VAL A 2 -16.37 -11.88 1.30
N GLN A 3 -16.85 -11.69 0.06
CA GLN A 3 -15.98 -11.52 -1.10
C GLN A 3 -15.05 -10.31 -0.94
N VAL A 4 -15.60 -9.15 -0.55
CA VAL A 4 -14.82 -7.94 -0.22
C VAL A 4 -13.82 -8.20 0.91
N ALA A 5 -14.25 -8.79 2.02
CA ALA A 5 -13.39 -9.08 3.17
C ALA A 5 -12.27 -10.08 2.86
N ALA A 6 -12.50 -10.99 1.92
CA ALA A 6 -11.52 -11.95 1.44
C ALA A 6 -10.60 -11.37 0.34
N GLY A 7 -10.87 -10.16 -0.16
CA GLY A 7 -10.14 -9.55 -1.27
C GLY A 7 -10.46 -10.16 -2.65
N LEU A 8 -11.58 -10.89 -2.78
CA LEU A 8 -12.06 -11.46 -4.04
C LEU A 8 -12.77 -10.42 -4.93
N ASP A 9 -13.28 -9.37 -4.31
CA ASP A 9 -13.95 -8.25 -4.96
C ASP A 9 -13.09 -6.99 -4.77
N SER A 10 -11.89 -7.05 -5.34
CA SER A 10 -10.91 -5.96 -5.35
C SER A 10 -10.29 -5.85 -6.73
N MET A 11 -9.83 -4.66 -7.11
CA MET A 11 -8.99 -4.48 -8.31
C MET A 11 -7.74 -5.36 -8.25
N VAL A 12 -7.29 -5.65 -7.03
CA VAL A 12 -6.13 -6.50 -6.80
C VAL A 12 -6.52 -7.67 -5.91
N LEU A 13 -6.57 -8.85 -6.53
CA LEU A 13 -7.07 -10.06 -5.89
C LEU A 13 -6.18 -10.44 -4.70
N GLY A 14 -6.78 -10.57 -3.51
CA GLY A 14 -6.06 -11.00 -2.30
C GLY A 14 -5.35 -9.88 -1.52
N GLU A 15 -5.61 -8.62 -1.84
CA GLU A 15 -5.08 -7.47 -1.10
C GLU A 15 -5.49 -7.50 0.41
N PRO A 16 -4.54 -7.47 1.37
CA PRO A 16 -4.84 -7.57 2.80
C PRO A 16 -5.46 -6.29 3.41
N GLN A 17 -5.29 -5.13 2.77
CA GLN A 17 -5.68 -3.82 3.28
C GLN A 17 -7.20 -3.72 3.54
N ILE A 18 -8.01 -4.21 2.60
CA ILE A 18 -9.48 -4.17 2.68
C ILE A 18 -9.98 -4.90 3.94
N PHE A 19 -9.36 -6.03 4.29
CA PHE A 19 -9.70 -6.77 5.50
C PHE A 19 -9.42 -5.97 6.77
N GLY A 20 -8.28 -5.26 6.80
CA GLY A 20 -7.92 -4.34 7.89
C GLY A 20 -8.91 -3.18 8.01
N GLN A 21 -9.25 -2.53 6.89
CA GLN A 21 -10.22 -1.43 6.84
C GLN A 21 -11.60 -1.85 7.35
N LEU A 22 -12.09 -3.03 6.96
CA LEU A 22 -13.35 -3.59 7.45
C LEU A 22 -13.35 -3.82 8.97
N LYS A 23 -12.24 -4.28 9.54
CA LYS A 23 -12.10 -4.42 10.99
C LYS A 23 -12.12 -3.07 11.69
N SER A 24 -11.39 -2.10 11.17
CA SER A 24 -11.34 -0.74 11.73
C SER A 24 -12.74 -0.09 11.70
N ALA A 25 -13.46 -0.21 10.57
CA ALA A 25 -14.82 0.30 10.45
C ALA A 25 -15.79 -0.36 11.44
N TYR A 26 -15.69 -1.69 11.61
CA TYR A 26 -16.49 -2.41 12.61
C TYR A 26 -16.16 -1.98 14.04
N ALA A 27 -14.88 -1.80 14.37
CA ALA A 27 -14.44 -1.35 15.69
C ALA A 27 -15.02 0.04 16.02
N VAL A 28 -14.88 1.00 15.09
CA VAL A 28 -15.44 2.35 15.23
C VAL A 28 -16.96 2.32 15.43
N ALA A 29 -17.69 1.54 14.63
CA ALA A 29 -19.14 1.42 14.77
C ALA A 29 -19.54 0.76 16.11
N SER A 30 -18.78 -0.24 16.56
CA SER A 30 -19.03 -0.94 17.82
C SER A 30 -18.80 -0.01 19.01
N GLU A 31 -17.73 0.80 18.99
CA GLU A 31 -17.44 1.81 20.00
C GLU A 31 -18.50 2.91 20.04
N ALA A 32 -19.03 3.30 18.87
CA ALA A 32 -20.12 4.26 18.76
C ALA A 32 -21.49 3.70 19.16
N GLY A 33 -21.60 2.40 19.47
CA GLY A 33 -22.86 1.74 19.81
C GLY A 33 -23.87 1.66 18.66
N THR A 34 -23.42 1.82 17.41
CA THR A 34 -24.28 1.82 16.22
C THR A 34 -24.38 0.45 15.55
N VAL A 35 -23.63 -0.54 16.04
CA VAL A 35 -23.71 -1.93 15.57
C VAL A 35 -24.98 -2.58 16.12
N GLY A 36 -25.97 -2.76 15.25
CA GLY A 36 -27.17 -3.55 15.55
C GLY A 36 -26.88 -5.04 15.75
N GLY A 37 -27.83 -5.76 16.35
CA GLY A 37 -27.65 -7.18 16.72
C GLY A 37 -27.34 -8.11 15.55
N GLU A 38 -27.85 -7.81 14.34
CA GLU A 38 -27.53 -8.59 13.13
C GLU A 38 -26.06 -8.42 12.72
N PHE A 39 -25.58 -7.18 12.64
CA PHE A 39 -24.20 -6.87 12.28
C PHE A 39 -23.20 -7.37 13.33
N GLY A 40 -23.55 -7.31 14.62
CA GLY A 40 -22.72 -7.84 15.72
C GLY A 40 -22.48 -9.35 15.63
N ARG A 41 -23.38 -10.11 14.98
CA ARG A 41 -23.21 -11.54 14.70
C ARG A 41 -22.56 -11.81 13.35
N LEU A 42 -22.88 -10.98 12.35
CA LEU A 42 -22.42 -11.15 10.98
C LEU A 42 -20.91 -10.90 10.84
N PHE A 43 -20.40 -9.76 11.34
CA PHE A 43 -19.00 -9.36 11.13
C PHE A 43 -17.98 -10.36 11.68
N PRO A 44 -18.11 -10.88 12.93
CA PRO A 44 -17.22 -11.92 13.42
C PRO A 44 -17.17 -13.16 12.51
N ARG A 45 -18.32 -13.56 11.96
CA ARG A 45 -18.41 -14.70 11.04
C ARG A 45 -17.77 -14.38 9.69
N VAL A 46 -17.98 -13.19 9.16
CA VAL A 46 -17.30 -12.72 7.94
C VAL A 46 -15.78 -12.71 8.15
N PHE A 47 -15.29 -12.23 9.29
CA PHE A 47 -13.86 -12.19 9.58
C PHE A 47 -13.24 -13.59 9.67
N SER A 48 -13.95 -14.54 10.27
CA SER A 48 -13.53 -15.93 10.33
C SER A 48 -13.45 -16.57 8.93
N ILE A 49 -14.48 -16.37 8.10
CA ILE A 49 -14.52 -16.93 6.74
C ILE A 49 -13.42 -16.30 5.87
N ALA A 50 -13.24 -14.98 5.92
CA ALA A 50 -12.21 -14.29 5.16
C ALA A 50 -10.80 -14.77 5.53
N LYS A 51 -10.51 -14.98 6.83
CA LYS A 51 -9.25 -15.59 7.27
C LYS A 51 -9.08 -16.99 6.69
N LYS A 52 -10.11 -17.84 6.79
CA LYS A 52 -10.09 -19.20 6.26
C LYS A 52 -9.82 -19.24 4.75
N VAL A 53 -10.48 -18.38 3.98
CA VAL A 53 -10.24 -18.25 2.53
C VAL A 53 -8.78 -17.89 2.24
N ARG A 54 -8.19 -16.96 3.00
CA ARG A 54 -6.77 -16.58 2.82
C ARG A 54 -5.78 -17.65 3.26
N THR A 55 -6.12 -18.46 4.26
CA THR A 55 -5.24 -19.52 4.78
C THR A 55 -5.34 -20.79 3.94
N ASP A 56 -6.55 -21.17 3.50
CA ASP A 56 -6.82 -22.44 2.83
C ASP A 56 -6.69 -22.34 1.31
N THR A 57 -6.38 -21.16 0.76
CA THR A 57 -6.23 -20.94 -0.68
C THR A 57 -5.02 -20.06 -0.99
N ALA A 58 -4.56 -20.10 -2.25
CA ALA A 58 -3.42 -19.31 -2.73
C ALA A 58 -3.68 -17.78 -2.73
N ILE A 59 -4.91 -17.32 -2.47
CA ILE A 59 -5.24 -15.89 -2.44
C ILE A 59 -4.50 -15.11 -1.35
N GLY A 60 -4.02 -15.81 -0.32
CA GLY A 60 -3.19 -15.23 0.74
C GLY A 60 -1.69 -15.27 0.46
N GLU A 61 -1.23 -16.05 -0.52
CA GLU A 61 0.19 -16.37 -0.74
C GLU A 61 0.93 -15.27 -1.50
N ASN A 62 0.25 -14.57 -2.43
CA ASN A 62 0.80 -13.41 -3.11
C ASN A 62 -0.17 -12.23 -2.90
N PRO A 63 0.04 -11.39 -1.88
CA PRO A 63 -0.70 -10.14 -1.78
C PRO A 63 -0.22 -9.24 -2.92
N VAL A 64 -0.78 -9.44 -4.10
CA VAL A 64 -0.73 -8.42 -5.15
C VAL A 64 -1.40 -7.22 -4.48
N SER A 65 -0.64 -6.17 -4.25
CA SER A 65 -1.15 -4.88 -3.79
C SER A 65 -1.13 -3.93 -4.97
N VAL A 66 -1.89 -2.83 -4.92
CA VAL A 66 -1.79 -1.78 -5.95
C VAL A 66 -0.34 -1.27 -6.06
N ALA A 67 0.36 -1.22 -4.92
CA ALA A 67 1.77 -0.88 -4.86
C ALA A 67 2.65 -1.87 -5.63
N TYR A 68 2.47 -3.18 -5.40
CA TYR A 68 3.21 -4.23 -6.11
C TYR A 68 2.92 -4.20 -7.61
N ALA A 69 1.64 -4.09 -7.99
CA ALA A 69 1.25 -4.02 -9.40
C ALA A 69 1.85 -2.81 -10.12
N ALA A 70 2.00 -1.67 -9.43
CA ALA A 70 2.68 -0.50 -9.99
C ALA A 70 4.18 -0.76 -10.24
N VAL A 71 4.85 -1.51 -9.36
CA VAL A 71 6.26 -1.90 -9.53
C VAL A 71 6.41 -2.94 -10.63
N ASP A 72 5.54 -3.94 -10.67
CA ASP A 72 5.51 -4.96 -11.73
C ASP A 72 5.30 -4.31 -13.11
N LEU A 73 4.39 -3.34 -13.22
CA LEU A 73 4.22 -2.56 -14.44
C LEU A 73 5.49 -1.80 -14.83
N ALA A 74 6.21 -1.20 -13.86
CA ALA A 74 7.48 -0.54 -14.15
C ALA A 74 8.53 -1.52 -14.69
N GLY A 75 8.61 -2.73 -14.15
CA GLY A 75 9.50 -3.80 -14.64
C GLY A 75 9.17 -4.29 -16.07
N HIS A 76 7.94 -4.10 -16.55
CA HIS A 76 7.59 -4.37 -17.94
C HIS A 76 7.99 -3.23 -18.90
N ILE A 77 8.18 -2.02 -18.39
CA ILE A 77 8.54 -0.82 -19.17
C ILE A 77 10.07 -0.68 -19.26
N PHE A 78 10.77 -0.89 -18.15
CA PHE A 78 12.21 -0.74 -18.05
C PHE A 78 12.90 -2.10 -18.08
N ALA A 79 13.97 -2.22 -18.87
CA ALA A 79 14.75 -3.46 -18.97
C ALA A 79 15.56 -3.77 -17.69
N ASP A 80 16.00 -2.72 -17.00
CA ASP A 80 16.70 -2.81 -15.72
C ASP A 80 16.26 -1.65 -14.82
N LEU A 81 15.68 -1.99 -13.67
CA LEU A 81 15.19 -1.02 -12.69
C LEU A 81 16.29 -0.47 -11.79
N SER A 82 17.47 -1.09 -11.78
CA SER A 82 18.57 -0.70 -10.89
C SER A 82 19.22 0.64 -11.26
N ASP A 83 19.08 1.05 -12.51
CA ASP A 83 19.50 2.34 -13.05
C ASP A 83 18.42 3.43 -12.94
N CYS A 84 17.21 3.08 -12.52
CA CYS A 84 16.10 4.02 -12.43
C CYS A 84 16.12 4.84 -11.14
N ASN A 85 15.73 6.11 -11.27
CA ASN A 85 15.46 7.00 -10.14
C ASN A 85 13.94 7.05 -9.88
N ALA A 86 13.52 6.62 -8.70
CA ALA A 86 12.12 6.67 -8.29
C ALA A 86 11.83 7.86 -7.38
N LEU A 87 10.85 8.69 -7.77
CA LEU A 87 10.31 9.78 -6.96
C LEU A 87 8.95 9.37 -6.39
N LEU A 88 8.86 9.25 -5.07
CA LEU A 88 7.65 8.90 -4.35
C LEU A 88 7.05 10.14 -3.69
N VAL A 89 5.77 10.41 -3.96
CA VAL A 89 5.07 11.60 -3.43
C VAL A 89 4.04 11.17 -2.39
N GLY A 90 4.28 11.57 -1.15
CA GLY A 90 3.55 11.16 0.03
C GLY A 90 4.42 10.37 1.01
N ALA A 91 3.89 10.10 2.20
CA ALA A 91 4.56 9.30 3.24
C ALA A 91 3.56 8.45 4.02
N GLY A 92 2.56 7.91 3.31
CA GLY A 92 1.55 7.00 3.87
C GLY A 92 1.91 5.53 3.67
N GLU A 93 1.03 4.65 4.17
CA GLU A 93 1.20 3.18 4.11
C GLU A 93 1.40 2.66 2.68
N THR A 94 0.68 3.21 1.70
CA THR A 94 0.85 2.85 0.28
C THR A 94 2.25 3.18 -0.22
N ILE A 95 2.80 4.36 0.11
CA ILE A 95 4.15 4.74 -0.30
C ILE A 95 5.19 3.86 0.38
N GLU A 96 5.00 3.51 1.66
CA GLU A 96 5.86 2.56 2.35
C GLU A 96 5.90 1.19 1.65
N LEU A 97 4.73 0.70 1.22
CA LEU A 97 4.64 -0.58 0.50
C LEU A 97 5.27 -0.51 -0.89
N VAL A 98 5.02 0.57 -1.64
CA VAL A 98 5.67 0.83 -2.94
C VAL A 98 7.19 0.88 -2.79
N THR A 99 7.69 1.59 -1.78
CA THR A 99 9.13 1.75 -1.52
C THR A 99 9.79 0.38 -1.33
N ARG A 100 9.16 -0.48 -0.52
CA ARG A 100 9.63 -1.86 -0.29
C ARG A 100 9.71 -2.65 -1.59
N HIS A 101 8.65 -2.63 -2.38
CA HIS A 101 8.60 -3.40 -3.63
C HIS A 101 9.59 -2.88 -4.68
N LEU A 102 9.80 -1.56 -4.78
CA LEU A 102 10.80 -0.99 -5.68
C LEU A 102 12.22 -1.45 -5.31
N ILE A 103 12.55 -1.50 -4.02
CA ILE A 103 13.84 -2.01 -3.54
C ILE A 103 13.99 -3.50 -3.82
N GLU A 104 12.95 -4.29 -3.56
CA GLU A 104 12.92 -5.73 -3.90
C GLU A 104 13.09 -5.97 -5.41
N ALA A 105 12.58 -5.06 -6.24
CA ALA A 105 12.73 -5.07 -7.70
C ALA A 105 14.08 -4.50 -8.19
N GLY A 106 14.94 -4.02 -7.28
CA GLY A 106 16.32 -3.61 -7.58
C GLY A 106 16.56 -2.11 -7.73
N VAL A 107 15.56 -1.25 -7.53
CA VAL A 107 15.72 0.22 -7.61
C VAL A 107 16.62 0.71 -6.48
N ASN A 108 17.73 1.36 -6.85
CA ASN A 108 18.72 1.85 -5.88
C ASN A 108 18.52 3.31 -5.46
N ASN A 109 17.93 4.12 -6.33
CA ASN A 109 17.80 5.56 -6.12
C ASN A 109 16.35 5.92 -5.87
N ILE A 110 15.99 6.11 -4.60
CA ILE A 110 14.63 6.47 -4.20
C ILE A 110 14.65 7.82 -3.48
N THR A 111 13.79 8.73 -3.91
CA THR A 111 13.54 10.02 -3.27
C THR A 111 12.07 10.10 -2.82
N ILE A 112 11.83 10.44 -1.56
CA ILE A 112 10.49 10.55 -0.96
C ILE A 112 10.19 12.03 -0.70
N ALA A 113 9.19 12.57 -1.37
CA ALA A 113 8.70 13.92 -1.23
C ALA A 113 7.43 13.95 -0.37
N ASN A 114 7.37 14.83 0.62
CA ASN A 114 6.15 15.01 1.42
C ASN A 114 5.94 16.45 1.87
N ARG A 115 4.68 16.80 2.20
CA ARG A 115 4.33 18.14 2.70
C ARG A 115 5.05 18.46 4.00
N THR A 116 5.20 17.45 4.85
CA THR A 116 5.98 17.51 6.10
C THR A 116 7.25 16.71 5.93
N LEU A 117 8.40 17.41 5.94
CA LEU A 117 9.71 16.80 5.72
C LEU A 117 10.01 15.68 6.72
N ASP A 118 9.62 15.84 7.99
CA ASP A 118 9.92 14.84 9.01
C ASP A 118 9.23 13.49 8.75
N ARG A 119 8.02 13.49 8.18
CA ARG A 119 7.34 12.25 7.76
C ARG A 119 8.06 11.58 6.58
N ALA A 120 8.57 12.36 5.62
CA ALA A 120 9.40 11.81 4.55
C ALA A 120 10.71 11.22 5.11
N ARG A 121 11.38 11.92 6.03
CA ARG A 121 12.62 11.45 6.68
C ARG A 121 12.41 10.18 7.50
N GLU A 122 11.29 10.08 8.20
CA GLU A 122 10.94 8.87 8.96
C GLU A 122 10.86 7.67 8.04
N LEU A 123 10.13 7.80 6.92
CA LEU A 123 10.00 6.73 5.95
C LEU A 123 11.32 6.44 5.24
N ALA A 124 12.01 7.48 4.78
CA ALA A 124 13.26 7.36 4.05
C ALA A 124 14.36 6.65 4.86
N ARG A 125 14.45 6.91 6.18
CA ARG A 125 15.38 6.22 7.08
C ARG A 125 15.16 4.71 7.15
N LYS A 126 13.92 4.23 7.03
CA LYS A 126 13.62 2.79 7.05
C LYS A 126 14.21 2.05 5.84
N PHE A 127 14.40 2.77 4.73
CA PHE A 127 14.70 2.19 3.42
C PHE A 127 15.99 2.73 2.78
N GLY A 128 16.72 3.63 3.45
CA GLY A 128 17.92 4.25 2.89
C GLY A 128 17.65 5.23 1.74
N ALA A 129 16.43 5.78 1.66
CA ALA A 129 16.03 6.72 0.62
C ALA A 129 16.42 8.17 0.96
N GLU A 130 16.33 9.08 -0.02
CA GLU A 130 16.42 10.53 0.19
C GLU A 130 15.04 11.09 0.57
N ALA A 131 15.00 12.12 1.42
CA ALA A 131 13.76 12.81 1.80
C ALA A 131 13.80 14.29 1.39
N ILE A 132 12.78 14.75 0.69
CA ILE A 132 12.65 16.14 0.22
C ILE A 132 11.28 16.74 0.58
N LEU A 133 11.16 18.07 0.49
CA LEU A 133 9.86 18.73 0.55
C LEU A 133 9.14 18.66 -0.80
N LEU A 134 7.80 18.79 -0.79
CA LEU A 134 7.04 18.95 -2.04
C LEU A 134 7.50 20.15 -2.88
N SER A 135 8.02 21.21 -2.23
CA SER A 135 8.59 22.38 -2.90
C SER A 135 9.80 22.06 -3.76
N ASP A 136 10.47 20.95 -3.49
CA ASP A 136 11.72 20.57 -4.13
C ASP A 136 11.48 19.64 -5.34
N ILE A 137 10.23 19.18 -5.53
CA ILE A 137 9.81 18.33 -6.65
C ILE A 137 10.21 18.93 -8.02
N PRO A 138 10.01 20.23 -8.31
CA PRO A 138 10.40 20.79 -9.61
C PRO A 138 11.88 20.58 -9.97
N ALA A 139 12.77 20.51 -8.97
CA ALA A 139 14.19 20.27 -9.19
C ALA A 139 14.55 18.78 -9.34
N GLN A 140 13.73 17.88 -8.79
CA GLN A 140 13.98 16.43 -8.83
C GLN A 140 13.21 15.71 -9.93
N LEU A 141 12.06 16.25 -10.36
CA LEU A 141 11.21 15.64 -11.38
C LEU A 141 11.94 15.35 -12.71
N PRO A 142 12.84 16.23 -13.22
CA PRO A 142 13.58 15.94 -14.45
C PRO A 142 14.56 14.76 -14.35
N LYS A 143 14.86 14.30 -13.12
CA LYS A 143 15.78 13.19 -12.86
C LYS A 143 15.05 11.87 -12.61
N ALA A 144 13.73 11.91 -12.45
CA ALA A 144 12.93 10.75 -12.08
C ALA A 144 12.46 9.97 -13.32
N ASP A 145 12.73 8.68 -13.34
CA ASP A 145 12.23 7.75 -14.37
C ASP A 145 10.87 7.18 -13.97
N ILE A 146 10.65 7.03 -12.66
CA ILE A 146 9.43 6.49 -12.07
C ILE A 146 8.89 7.50 -11.07
N VAL A 147 7.63 7.90 -11.23
CA VAL A 147 6.95 8.78 -10.28
C VAL A 147 5.70 8.08 -9.76
N ILE A 148 5.62 7.88 -8.44
CA ILE A 148 4.46 7.28 -7.79
C ILE A 148 3.93 8.25 -6.73
N SER A 149 2.67 8.64 -6.86
CA SER A 149 2.01 9.56 -5.94
C SER A 149 0.85 8.88 -5.21
N SER A 150 0.86 8.98 -3.90
CA SER A 150 -0.24 8.55 -3.02
C SER A 150 -0.31 9.48 -1.83
N THR A 151 -0.94 10.63 -2.05
CA THR A 151 -1.19 11.67 -1.05
C THR A 151 -2.62 11.62 -0.54
N ALA A 152 -2.83 11.92 0.75
CA ALA A 152 -4.14 12.15 1.35
C ALA A 152 -4.47 13.66 1.41
#